data_AF-A0A536Z588-F1
#
_entry.id   AF-A0A536Z588-F1
#
_cell.length_a   1.000
_cell.length_b   1.000
_cell.length_c   1.000
_cell.angle_alpha   90.00
_cell.angle_beta   90.00
_cell.angle_gamma   90.00
#
_symmetry.space_group_name_H-M   'P 1'
#
loop_
_entity.id
_entity.type
_entity.pdbx_description
1 polymer ?
#
loop_
_entity_poly.entity_id
_entity_poly.type
_entity_poly.pdbx_seq_one_letter_code
_entity_poly.pdbx_strand_id
1 'polypeptide(L)'
;MKRTALLAGGALAVAIVALVLSLRVAGKADTGGFLGPGSLLSDLNLTLEILLVLGLTFGMALARSGRIEAHRVNQTSWVLVNAALVLCIMVPSLQNAKPGKLADLATLSIGLPLLHAALGTLTLAGSAGTRPDGRR
;
A
#
# COMPACT_ATOMS: atom_id res chain seq x y z
N MET A 1 -15.41 -10.84 9.99
CA MET A 1 -14.38 -9.86 10.40
C MET A 1 -14.92 -9.02 11.54
N LYS A 2 -14.10 -8.65 12.54
CA LYS A 2 -14.57 -7.75 13.60
C LYS A 2 -14.90 -6.37 13.01
N ARG A 3 -16.08 -5.85 13.33
CA ARG A 3 -16.54 -4.52 12.87
C ARG A 3 -15.53 -3.42 13.20
N THR A 4 -14.86 -3.52 14.34
CA THR A 4 -13.82 -2.57 14.77
C THR A 4 -12.64 -2.47 13.80
N ALA A 5 -12.18 -3.58 13.20
CA ALA A 5 -11.08 -3.57 12.25
C ALA A 5 -11.46 -2.88 10.93
N LEU A 6 -12.68 -3.14 10.47
CA LEU A 6 -13.23 -2.52 9.26
C LEU A 6 -13.47 -1.03 9.47
N LEU A 7 -14.00 -0.64 10.63
CA LEU A 7 -14.24 0.76 10.96
C LEU A 7 -12.91 1.53 11.14
N ALA A 8 -11.97 1.01 11.93
CA ALA A 8 -10.70 1.67 12.17
C ALA A 8 -9.83 1.74 10.91
N GLY A 9 -9.67 0.59 10.22
CA GLY A 9 -8.92 0.53 8.97
C GLY A 9 -9.58 1.31 7.84
N GLY A 10 -10.91 1.22 7.73
CA GLY A 10 -11.67 1.97 6.74
C GLY A 10 -11.64 3.49 6.98
N ALA A 11 -11.81 3.94 8.23
CA ALA A 11 -11.70 5.35 8.57
C ALA A 11 -10.30 5.90 8.28
N LEU A 12 -9.25 5.14 8.61
CA LEU A 12 -7.86 5.54 8.31
C LEU A 12 -7.60 5.59 6.81
N ALA A 13 -8.07 4.58 6.06
CA ALA A 13 -7.99 4.55 4.60
C ALA A 13 -8.69 5.77 3.99
N VAL A 14 -9.93 6.07 4.41
CA VAL A 14 -10.68 7.24 3.94
C VAL A 14 -9.95 8.55 4.28
N ALA A 15 -9.39 8.67 5.48
CA ALA A 15 -8.62 9.84 5.88
C ALA A 15 -7.38 10.04 4.99
N ILE A 16 -6.67 8.96 4.65
CA ILE A 16 -5.51 9.00 3.74
C ILE A 16 -5.94 9.40 2.33
N VAL A 17 -7.02 8.82 1.80
CA VAL A 17 -7.58 9.19 0.49
C VAL A 17 -7.93 10.68 0.48
N ALA A 18 -8.66 11.15 1.49
CA ALA A 18 -9.06 12.55 1.61
C ALA A 18 -7.84 13.48 1.69
N LEU A 19 -6.81 13.11 2.47
CA LEU A 19 -5.57 13.87 2.57
C LEU A 19 -4.86 13.97 1.21
N VAL A 20 -4.67 12.84 0.52
CA VAL A 20 -3.99 12.81 -0.79
C VAL A 20 -4.76 13.62 -1.83
N LEU A 21 -6.08 13.46 -1.90
CA LEU A 21 -6.93 14.24 -2.82
C LEU A 21 -6.89 15.74 -2.50
N SER A 22 -6.92 16.09 -1.21
CA SER A 22 -6.85 17.50 -0.79
C SER A 22 -5.51 18.14 -1.18
N LEU A 23 -4.39 17.43 -1.03
CA LEU A 23 -3.08 17.91 -1.46
C LEU A 23 -3.01 18.11 -2.98
N ARG A 24 -3.60 17.20 -3.75
CA ARG A 24 -3.69 17.32 -5.22
C ARG A 24 -4.55 18.51 -5.64
N VAL A 25 -5.75 18.65 -5.08
CA VAL A 25 -6.67 19.77 -5.38
C VAL A 25 -6.08 21.11 -4.97
N ALA A 26 -5.33 21.17 -3.87
CA ALA A 26 -4.64 22.37 -3.43
C ALA A 26 -3.36 22.69 -4.24
N GLY A 27 -2.98 21.87 -5.23
CA GLY A 27 -1.75 22.04 -6.01
C GLY A 27 -0.46 21.85 -5.18
N LYS A 28 -0.55 21.21 -4.01
CA LYS A 28 0.57 20.97 -3.09
C LYS A 28 1.21 19.60 -3.25
N ALA A 29 0.68 18.74 -4.13
CA ALA A 29 1.21 17.40 -4.32
C ALA A 29 2.67 17.41 -4.80
N ASP A 30 3.01 18.36 -5.69
CA ASP A 30 4.33 18.43 -6.35
C ASP A 30 5.24 19.52 -5.76
N THR A 31 4.84 20.16 -4.67
CA THR A 31 5.72 21.10 -3.95
C THR A 31 6.85 20.35 -3.28
N GLY A 32 7.94 21.07 -2.94
CA GLY A 32 9.09 20.50 -2.24
C GLY A 32 8.69 19.70 -1.00
N GLY A 33 9.24 18.50 -0.90
CA GLY A 33 9.09 17.60 0.23
C GLY A 33 9.91 18.01 1.46
N PHE A 34 9.77 17.23 2.53
CA PHE A 34 10.46 17.39 3.81
C PHE A 34 11.58 16.36 4.04
N LEU A 35 11.66 15.27 3.27
CA LEU A 35 12.67 14.21 3.37
C LEU A 35 13.82 14.38 2.36
N GLY A 36 13.75 15.37 1.47
CA GLY A 36 14.81 15.66 0.51
C GLY A 36 14.29 16.26 -0.80
N PRO A 37 14.91 15.96 -1.95
CA PRO A 37 14.58 16.57 -3.24
C PRO A 37 13.26 16.07 -3.85
N GLY A 38 12.53 15.18 -3.16
CA GLY A 38 11.24 14.65 -3.59
C GLY A 38 10.10 15.65 -3.44
N SER A 39 8.93 15.29 -3.98
CA SER A 39 7.71 16.06 -3.75
C SER A 39 7.08 15.71 -2.40
N LEU A 40 6.25 16.62 -1.88
CA LEU A 40 5.49 16.39 -0.65
C LEU A 40 4.66 15.11 -0.72
N LEU A 41 4.06 14.81 -1.88
CA LEU A 41 3.31 13.57 -2.06
C LEU A 41 4.21 12.32 -2.03
N SER A 42 5.42 12.41 -2.60
CA SER A 42 6.40 11.33 -2.55
C SER A 42 6.85 11.03 -1.11
N ASP A 43 7.11 12.07 -0.33
CA ASP A 43 7.54 11.91 1.07
C ASP A 43 6.43 11.38 1.96
N LEU A 44 5.19 11.81 1.71
CA LEU A 44 4.02 11.27 2.39
C LEU A 44 3.86 9.78 2.05
N ASN A 45 3.98 9.40 0.78
CA ASN A 45 3.93 7.99 0.37
C ASN A 45 4.99 7.16 1.09
N LEU A 46 6.25 7.60 1.05
CA LEU A 46 7.36 6.90 1.67
C LEU A 46 7.16 6.76 3.19
N THR A 47 6.72 7.81 3.86
CA THR A 47 6.45 7.79 5.30
C THR A 47 5.35 6.79 5.63
N LEU A 48 4.26 6.78 4.86
CA LEU A 48 3.15 5.86 5.07
C LEU A 48 3.56 4.41 4.76
N GLU A 49 4.38 4.17 3.75
CA GLU A 49 4.93 2.84 3.44
C GLU A 49 5.82 2.32 4.57
N ILE A 50 6.68 3.17 5.16
CA ILE A 50 7.48 2.80 6.33
C ILE A 50 6.58 2.41 7.50
N LEU A 51 5.56 3.23 7.81
CA LEU A 51 4.60 2.93 8.86
C LEU A 51 3.84 1.63 8.60
N LEU A 52 3.50 1.36 7.34
CA LEU A 52 2.82 0.15 6.91
C LEU A 52 3.70 -1.08 7.14
N VAL A 53 4.97 -1.05 6.72
CA VAL A 53 5.92 -2.16 6.95
C VAL A 53 6.10 -2.42 8.44
N LEU A 54 6.26 -1.37 9.24
CA LEU A 54 6.33 -1.49 10.71
C LEU A 54 5.04 -2.09 11.29
N GLY A 55 3.88 -1.63 10.83
CA GLY A 55 2.57 -2.11 11.26
C GLY A 55 2.31 -3.57 10.91
N LEU A 56 2.68 -4.01 9.71
CA LEU A 56 2.62 -5.41 9.28
C LEU A 56 3.56 -6.29 10.12
N THR A 57 4.77 -5.79 10.39
CA THR A 57 5.79 -6.49 11.20
C THR A 57 5.31 -6.64 12.65
N PHE A 58 4.72 -5.59 13.22
CA PHE A 58 4.06 -5.65 14.51
C PHE A 58 2.90 -6.66 14.53
N GLY A 59 2.11 -6.71 13.46
CA GLY A 59 1.09 -7.73 13.27
C GLY A 59 1.67 -9.14 13.32
N MET A 60 2.80 -9.39 12.66
CA MET A 60 3.49 -10.67 12.72
C MET A 60 3.96 -10.99 14.15
N ALA A 61 4.51 -10.02 14.88
CA ALA A 61 4.91 -10.19 16.27
C ALA A 61 3.71 -10.59 17.15
N LEU A 62 2.54 -9.96 16.97
CA LEU A 62 1.31 -10.34 17.69
C LEU A 62 0.90 -11.79 17.43
N ALA A 63 1.01 -12.26 16.19
CA ALA A 63 0.73 -13.66 15.86
C ALA A 63 1.71 -14.61 16.56
N ARG A 64 3.00 -14.27 16.57
CA ARG A 64 4.05 -15.06 17.26
C ARG A 64 3.84 -15.11 18.78
N SER A 65 3.24 -14.08 19.37
CA SER A 65 2.87 -14.06 20.79
C SER A 65 1.52 -14.74 21.08
N GLY A 66 0.92 -15.46 20.13
CA GLY A 66 -0.36 -16.15 20.30
C GLY A 66 -1.59 -15.23 20.29
N ARG A 67 -1.42 -13.92 20.06
CA ARG A 67 -2.52 -12.93 20.02
C ARG A 67 -3.13 -12.86 18.62
N ILE A 68 -3.67 -13.97 18.14
CA ILE A 68 -4.18 -14.14 16.77
C ILE A 68 -5.28 -13.14 16.43
N GLU A 69 -6.15 -12.83 17.39
CA GLU A 69 -7.25 -11.90 17.14
C GLU A 69 -6.77 -10.45 16.97
N ALA A 70 -5.77 -10.03 17.76
CA ALA A 70 -5.14 -8.72 17.61
C ALA A 70 -4.37 -8.63 16.29
N HIS A 71 -3.65 -9.69 15.92
CA HIS A 71 -3.00 -9.82 14.61
C HIS A 71 -4.01 -9.64 13.47
N ARG A 72 -5.16 -10.31 13.53
CA ARG A 72 -6.19 -10.24 12.47
C ARG A 72 -6.74 -8.83 12.31
N VAL A 73 -7.03 -8.15 13.42
CA VAL A 73 -7.49 -6.74 13.39
C VAL A 73 -6.41 -5.84 12.77
N ASN A 74 -5.18 -5.92 13.27
CA ASN A 74 -4.06 -5.13 12.77
C ASN A 74 -3.82 -5.34 11.27
N GLN A 75 -3.73 -6.60 10.83
CA GLN A 75 -3.51 -6.94 9.41
C GLN A 75 -4.63 -6.43 8.51
N THR A 76 -5.89 -6.61 8.92
CA THR A 76 -7.03 -6.13 8.13
C THR A 76 -6.98 -4.61 7.99
N SER A 77 -6.65 -3.89 9.06
CA SER A 77 -6.54 -2.43 9.01
C SER A 77 -5.42 -1.96 8.08
N TRP A 78 -4.23 -2.58 8.15
CA TRP A 78 -3.11 -2.21 7.26
C TRP A 78 -3.36 -2.59 5.80
N VAL A 79 -4.06 -3.69 5.51
CA VAL A 79 -4.45 -4.04 4.15
C VAL A 79 -5.40 -2.99 3.56
N LEU A 80 -6.36 -2.48 4.33
CA LEU A 80 -7.26 -1.40 3.87
C LEU A 80 -6.49 -0.10 3.59
N VAL A 81 -5.55 0.26 4.46
CA VAL A 81 -4.65 1.40 4.24
C VAL A 81 -3.80 1.21 2.98
N ASN A 82 -3.22 0.02 2.80
CA ASN A 82 -2.42 -0.31 1.62
C ASN A 82 -3.22 -0.15 0.33
N ALA A 83 -4.46 -0.66 0.32
CA ALA A 83 -5.34 -0.56 -0.84
C ALA A 83 -5.63 0.89 -1.22
N ALA A 84 -5.83 1.77 -0.24
CA ALA A 84 -5.99 3.21 -0.47
C ALA A 84 -4.74 3.84 -1.09
N LEU A 85 -3.55 3.51 -0.59
CA LEU A 85 -2.28 4.02 -1.12
C LEU A 85 -2.05 3.58 -2.57
N VAL A 86 -2.30 2.31 -2.88
CA VAL A 86 -2.22 1.79 -4.24
C VAL A 86 -3.14 2.57 -5.18
N LEU A 87 -4.41 2.78 -4.78
CA LEU A 87 -5.38 3.48 -5.61
C LEU A 87 -5.01 4.97 -5.81
N CYS A 88 -4.57 5.65 -4.75
CA CYS A 88 -4.36 7.10 -4.78
C CYS A 88 -2.97 7.53 -5.24
N ILE A 89 -1.96 6.66 -5.18
CA ILE A 89 -0.57 7.03 -5.45
C ILE A 89 -0.01 6.15 -6.57
N MET A 90 -0.09 4.82 -6.41
CA MET A 90 0.51 3.88 -7.35
C MET A 90 -0.18 3.91 -8.73
N VAL A 91 -1.52 3.89 -8.78
CA VAL A 91 -2.27 3.90 -10.05
C VAL A 91 -1.96 5.16 -10.88
N PRO A 92 -2.05 6.39 -10.34
CA PRO A 92 -1.67 7.59 -11.09
C PRO A 92 -0.19 7.60 -11.51
N SER A 93 0.71 7.09 -10.66
CA SER A 93 2.14 6.98 -11.01
C SER A 93 2.34 6.08 -12.22
N LEU A 94 1.67 4.93 -12.28
CA LEU A 94 1.73 4.00 -13.41
C LEU A 94 1.09 4.58 -14.68
N GLN A 95 0.00 5.35 -14.55
CA GLN A 95 -0.64 6.02 -15.69
C GLN A 95 0.27 7.08 -16.32
N ASN A 96 1.09 7.74 -15.51
CA ASN A 96 2.08 8.73 -15.95
C ASN A 96 3.36 8.07 -16.48
N ALA A 97 3.70 6.87 -16.01
CA ALA A 97 4.81 6.07 -16.48
C ALA A 97 4.46 5.38 -17.81
N LYS A 98 4.61 6.10 -18.93
CA LYS A 98 4.47 5.54 -20.28
C LYS A 98 5.86 5.18 -20.82
N PRO A 99 6.33 3.92 -20.70
CA PRO A 99 7.60 3.52 -21.30
C PRO A 99 7.49 3.62 -22.82
N GLY A 100 8.35 4.43 -23.44
CA GLY A 100 8.43 4.55 -24.89
C GLY A 100 9.35 3.50 -25.51
N LYS A 101 10.32 2.98 -24.73
CA LYS A 101 11.29 1.95 -25.14
C LYS A 101 11.55 0.96 -24.00
N LEU A 102 12.02 -0.24 -24.33
CA LEU A 102 12.37 -1.25 -23.31
C LEU A 102 13.46 -0.78 -22.33
N ALA A 103 14.36 0.11 -22.77
CA ALA A 103 15.38 0.70 -21.90
C ALA A 103 14.78 1.53 -20.74
N ASP A 104 13.57 2.08 -20.91
CA ASP A 104 12.92 2.90 -19.88
C ASP A 104 12.56 2.08 -18.64
N LEU A 105 12.40 0.75 -18.79
CA LEU A 105 12.14 -0.19 -17.70
C LEU A 105 13.32 -0.30 -16.71
N ALA A 106 14.53 0.07 -17.13
CA ALA A 106 15.70 0.11 -16.24
C ALA A 106 15.64 1.31 -15.28
N THR A 107 14.78 2.30 -15.53
CA THR A 107 14.61 3.46 -14.67
C THR A 107 13.81 3.06 -13.44
N LEU A 108 14.30 3.38 -12.24
CA LEU A 108 13.63 3.03 -10.97
C LEU A 108 12.20 3.56 -10.87
N SER A 109 11.92 4.72 -11.49
CA SER A 109 10.58 5.32 -11.51
C SER A 109 9.55 4.51 -12.32
N ILE A 110 9.98 3.57 -13.15
CA ILE A 110 9.11 2.75 -14.02
C ILE A 110 9.25 1.27 -13.64
N GLY A 111 10.49 0.77 -13.56
CA GLY A 111 10.77 -0.63 -13.26
C GLY A 111 10.33 -1.06 -11.87
N LEU A 112 10.54 -0.24 -10.84
CA LEU A 112 10.23 -0.62 -9.46
C LEU A 112 8.71 -0.72 -9.21
N PRO A 113 7.87 0.25 -9.63
CA PRO A 113 6.41 0.11 -9.54
C PRO A 113 5.88 -1.10 -10.32
N LEU A 114 6.44 -1.38 -11.50
CA LEU A 114 6.04 -2.54 -12.31
C LEU A 114 6.41 -3.86 -11.63
N LEU A 115 7.61 -3.96 -11.06
CA LEU A 115 8.05 -5.12 -10.29
C LEU A 115 7.17 -5.33 -9.06
N HIS A 116 6.87 -4.27 -8.32
CA HIS A 116 5.96 -4.33 -7.17
C HIS A 116 4.57 -4.84 -7.58
N ALA A 117 4.01 -4.32 -8.68
CA ALA A 117 2.72 -4.77 -9.21
C ALA A 117 2.74 -6.25 -9.61
N ALA A 118 3.83 -6.71 -10.25
CA ALA A 118 4.01 -8.11 -10.64
C ALA A 118 4.08 -9.03 -9.42
N LEU A 119 4.90 -8.68 -8.42
CA LEU A 119 5.02 -9.44 -7.17
C LEU A 119 3.70 -9.47 -6.39
N GLY A 120 2.98 -8.35 -6.33
CA GLY A 120 1.67 -8.27 -5.69
C GLY A 120 0.64 -9.16 -6.39
N THR A 121 0.60 -9.12 -7.72
CA THR A 121 -0.28 -9.97 -8.53
C THR A 121 0.04 -11.45 -8.34
N LEU A 122 1.32 -11.82 -8.32
CA LEU A 122 1.74 -13.21 -8.09
C LEU A 122 1.33 -13.69 -6.70
N THR A 123 1.49 -12.84 -5.68
CA THR A 123 1.07 -13.15 -4.31
C THR A 123 -0.44 -13.37 -4.23
N LEU A 124 -1.22 -12.51 -4.89
CA LEU A 124 -2.68 -12.65 -4.95
C LEU A 124 -3.09 -13.94 -5.67
N ALA A 125 -2.51 -14.22 -6.84
CA ALA A 125 -2.77 -15.44 -7.60
C ALA A 125 -2.42 -16.71 -6.80
N GLY A 126 -1.27 -16.71 -6.12
CA GLY A 126 -0.84 -17.80 -5.24
C GLY A 126 -1.80 -18.03 -4.07
N SER A 127 -2.34 -16.95 -3.49
CA SER A 127 -3.33 -17.05 -2.41
C SER A 127 -4.72 -17.54 -2.87
N ALA A 128 -5.05 -17.38 -4.16
CA ALA A 128 -6.30 -17.90 -4.74
C ALA A 128 -6.21 -19.40 -5.10
N GLY A 129 -5.00 -19.94 -5.28
CA GLY A 129 -4.76 -21.33 -5.71
C GLY A 129 -4.79 -22.39 -4.61
N THR A 130 -4.78 -22.01 -3.32
CA THR A 130 -4.82 -22.97 -2.21
C THR A 130 -6.25 -23.24 -1.74
N ARG A 131 -7.05 -23.93 -2.56
CA ARG A 131 -8.14 -24.77 -2.06
C ARG A 131 -7.76 -26.23 -2.30
N PRO A 132 -7.26 -26.96 -1.30
CA PRO A 132 -7.35 -28.40 -1.35
C PRO A 132 -8.83 -28.75 -1.17
N ASP A 133 -9.47 -29.06 -2.28
CA ASP A 133 -10.66 -29.89 -2.28
C ASP A 133 -10.25 -31.26 -1.68
N GLY A 134 -10.90 -31.69 -0.60
CA GLY A 134 -10.72 -33.03 -0.08
C GLY A 134 -10.73 -33.16 1.45
N ARG A 135 -11.94 -33.40 1.98
CA ARG A 135 -12.25 -34.23 3.16
C ARG A 135 -11.12 -34.46 4.19
N ARG A 136 -11.32 -33.97 5.42
CA ARG A 136 -11.78 -34.74 6.60
C ARG A 136 -11.98 -33.79 7.78
#